data_AF-A0AAE0ECD8-F1
#
_entry.id   AF-A0AAE0ECD8-F1
#
_cell.length_a   1.000
_cell.length_b   1.000
_cell.length_c   1.000
_cell.angle_alpha   90.00
_cell.angle_beta   90.00
_cell.angle_gamma   90.00
#
_symmetry.space_group_name_H-M   'P 1'
#
loop_
_entity.id
_entity.type
_entity.pdbx_description
1 polymer ?
#
loop_
_entity_poly.entity_id
_entity_poly.type
_entity_poly.pdbx_seq_one_letter_code
_entity_poly.pdbx_strand_id
1 'polypeptide(L)'
;MECAGNGRGTRCIGPARRRCGRCGAVAYCSASHQISHWNDHKEECERLEQQMKRVDALNDLPFTFSEEATVQVCEKQETRCSFLRKRGIHFVGMWTCECSCGLSVASFEHARSKDDGWDLASTLCPCSEPSSPIKSLCSWKDYYEWRSIPLHSPIALLLHWPLTIYYATQVTGLRSFSSIISNKLIIHYLGPEKELLQLAVFGELRALFPGVQVHIELIGPAIPQHRDGEKINLCSYAHCTDADCICKSSSDNFDRSLGTVRSSAVTLQLHKGFYHDLL
;
A
#
# COMPACT_ATOMS: atom_id res chain seq x y z
N MET A 1 -6.01 -20.57 1.45
CA MET A 1 -7.23 -20.48 0.64
C MET A 1 -8.39 -20.97 1.48
N GLU A 2 -9.38 -20.11 1.72
CA GLU A 2 -10.60 -20.46 2.42
C GLU A 2 -11.62 -21.10 1.46
N CYS A 3 -12.60 -21.81 2.01
CA CYS A 3 -13.67 -22.40 1.20
C CYS A 3 -14.68 -21.33 0.80
N ALA A 4 -14.89 -21.11 -0.50
CA ALA A 4 -15.85 -20.11 -0.98
C ALA A 4 -17.33 -20.48 -0.71
N GLY A 5 -17.61 -21.76 -0.42
CA GLY A 5 -18.93 -22.19 0.05
C GLY A 5 -19.12 -22.11 1.57
N ASN A 6 -18.17 -21.56 2.31
CA ASN A 6 -18.30 -21.43 3.76
C ASN A 6 -19.55 -20.61 4.13
N GLY A 7 -20.29 -21.06 5.14
CA GLY A 7 -21.57 -20.46 5.53
C GLY A 7 -22.77 -20.86 4.66
N ARG A 8 -22.60 -21.65 3.58
CA ARG A 8 -23.71 -22.11 2.74
C ARG A 8 -24.16 -23.52 3.10
N GLY A 9 -25.15 -23.58 3.99
CA GLY A 9 -25.90 -24.80 4.34
C GLY A 9 -25.15 -25.78 5.23
N THR A 10 -24.09 -26.41 4.73
CA THR A 10 -23.31 -27.42 5.47
C THR A 10 -21.98 -26.86 5.95
N ARG A 11 -21.45 -27.38 7.07
CA ARG A 11 -20.15 -26.97 7.61
C ARG A 11 -19.01 -27.40 6.69
N CYS A 12 -17.93 -26.62 6.68
CA CYS A 12 -16.70 -27.00 6.01
C CYS A 12 -16.14 -28.31 6.58
N ILE A 13 -15.72 -29.21 5.68
CA ILE A 13 -15.20 -30.54 6.04
C ILE A 13 -13.66 -30.59 6.11
N GLY A 14 -12.99 -29.46 5.90
CA GLY A 14 -11.54 -29.37 5.91
C GLY A 14 -11.01 -28.23 5.03
N PRO A 15 -9.69 -28.19 4.75
CA PRO A 15 -9.09 -27.16 3.92
C PRO A 15 -9.61 -27.21 2.47
N ALA A 16 -9.73 -26.04 1.85
CA ALA A 16 -10.24 -25.88 0.50
C ALA A 16 -9.19 -26.29 -0.55
N ARG A 17 -9.11 -27.59 -0.85
CA ARG A 17 -8.12 -28.16 -1.78
C ARG A 17 -8.64 -28.28 -3.22
N ARG A 18 -9.95 -28.26 -3.43
CA ARG A 18 -10.56 -28.38 -4.76
C ARG A 18 -10.67 -27.00 -5.38
N ARG A 19 -10.07 -26.78 -6.55
CA ARG A 19 -10.24 -25.53 -7.31
C ARG A 19 -11.32 -25.69 -8.37
N CYS A 20 -12.00 -24.60 -8.72
CA CYS A 20 -12.88 -24.57 -9.88
C CYS A 20 -12.10 -24.99 -11.14
N GLY A 21 -12.59 -25.99 -11.87
CA GLY A 21 -11.88 -26.54 -13.04
C GLY A 21 -11.77 -25.59 -14.23
N ARG A 22 -12.60 -24.53 -14.28
CA ARG A 22 -12.52 -23.50 -15.32
C ARG A 22 -11.56 -22.40 -14.92
N CYS A 23 -11.91 -21.62 -13.89
CA CYS A 23 -11.10 -20.44 -13.56
C CYS A 23 -9.83 -20.77 -12.77
N GLY A 24 -9.77 -21.87 -12.02
CA GLY A 24 -8.65 -22.17 -11.12
C GLY A 24 -8.50 -21.24 -9.90
N ALA A 25 -9.23 -20.12 -9.84
CA ALA A 25 -9.12 -19.12 -8.78
C ALA A 25 -9.85 -19.51 -7.49
N VAL A 26 -11.08 -20.02 -7.60
CA VAL A 26 -11.96 -20.28 -6.44
C VAL A 26 -11.72 -21.68 -5.88
N ALA A 27 -11.61 -21.80 -4.55
CA ALA A 27 -11.37 -23.06 -3.86
C ALA A 27 -12.52 -23.50 -2.95
N TYR A 28 -12.69 -24.82 -2.83
CA TYR A 28 -13.77 -25.48 -2.09
C TYR A 28 -13.22 -26.66 -1.27
N CYS A 29 -13.81 -26.91 -0.10
CA CYS A 29 -13.51 -28.12 0.67
C CYS A 29 -14.28 -29.35 0.16
N SER A 30 -15.37 -29.16 -0.59
CA SER A 30 -16.22 -30.24 -1.12
C SER A 30 -16.88 -29.85 -2.45
N ALA A 31 -17.36 -30.84 -3.21
CA ALA A 31 -18.17 -30.61 -4.40
C ALA A 31 -19.54 -29.98 -4.06
N SER A 32 -20.12 -30.31 -2.91
CA SER A 32 -21.39 -29.72 -2.47
C SER A 32 -21.28 -28.21 -2.30
N HIS A 33 -20.18 -27.71 -1.70
CA HIS A 33 -19.91 -26.28 -1.57
C HIS A 33 -19.67 -25.58 -2.90
N GLN A 34 -19.04 -26.27 -3.86
CA GLN A 34 -18.88 -25.74 -5.22
C GLN A 34 -20.23 -25.57 -5.91
N ILE A 35 -21.10 -26.59 -5.84
CA ILE A 35 -22.44 -26.54 -6.44
C ILE A 35 -23.27 -25.43 -5.77
N SER A 36 -23.25 -25.33 -4.44
CA SER A 36 -24.03 -24.32 -3.71
C SER A 36 -23.57 -22.88 -3.96
N HIS A 37 -22.28 -22.67 -4.23
CA HIS A 37 -21.71 -21.35 -4.54
C HIS A 37 -21.77 -21.02 -6.04
N TRP A 38 -22.17 -21.97 -6.89
CA TRP A 38 -22.09 -21.80 -8.34
C TRP A 38 -22.91 -20.61 -8.86
N ASN A 39 -24.07 -20.33 -8.25
CA ASN A 39 -24.93 -19.24 -8.68
C ASN A 39 -24.27 -17.87 -8.53
N ASP A 40 -23.44 -17.66 -7.51
CA ASP A 40 -22.68 -16.42 -7.33
C ASP A 40 -21.36 -16.46 -8.13
N HIS A 41 -20.72 -17.62 -8.19
CA HIS A 41 -19.42 -17.77 -8.87
C HIS A 41 -19.52 -17.66 -10.40
N LYS A 42 -20.58 -18.20 -11.02
CA LYS A 42 -20.66 -18.39 -12.48
C LYS A 42 -20.46 -17.10 -13.27
N GLU A 43 -20.94 -15.97 -12.74
CA GLU A 43 -20.88 -14.66 -13.38
C GLU A 43 -19.44 -14.12 -13.40
N GLU A 44 -18.68 -14.41 -12.34
CA GLU A 44 -17.28 -13.98 -12.20
C GLU A 44 -16.27 -14.99 -12.75
N CYS A 45 -16.68 -16.23 -13.02
CA CYS A 45 -15.78 -17.32 -13.36
C CYS A 45 -14.93 -17.03 -14.60
N GLU A 46 -15.52 -16.43 -15.64
CA GLU A 46 -14.79 -16.09 -16.86
C GLU A 46 -13.76 -14.99 -16.63
N ARG A 47 -14.14 -13.93 -15.91
CA ARG A 47 -13.23 -12.84 -15.54
C ARG A 47 -12.04 -13.36 -14.73
N LEU A 48 -12.32 -14.24 -13.76
CA LEU A 48 -11.29 -14.89 -12.94
C LEU A 48 -10.37 -15.80 -13.77
N GLU A 49 -10.90 -16.51 -14.75
CA GLU A 49 -10.10 -17.33 -15.68
C GLU A 49 -9.08 -16.47 -16.44
N GLN A 50 -9.50 -15.32 -16.97
CA GLN A 50 -8.59 -14.41 -17.67
C GLN A 50 -7.52 -13.83 -16.74
N GLN A 51 -7.86 -13.56 -15.48
CA GLN A 51 -6.88 -13.14 -14.47
C GLN A 51 -5.89 -14.25 -14.14
N MET A 52 -6.36 -15.49 -14.03
CA MET A 52 -5.53 -16.64 -13.72
C MET A 52 -4.53 -16.96 -14.84
N LYS A 53 -4.84 -16.64 -16.10
CA LYS A 53 -3.89 -16.71 -17.23
C LYS A 53 -2.71 -15.73 -17.09
N ARG A 54 -2.82 -14.71 -16.24
CA ARG A 54 -1.79 -13.68 -16.03
C ARG A 54 -1.04 -13.82 -14.72
N VAL A 55 -1.29 -14.88 -13.95
CA VAL A 55 -0.68 -15.07 -12.61
C VAL A 55 0.84 -15.07 -12.67
N ASP A 56 1.44 -15.72 -13.66
CA ASP A 56 2.90 -15.76 -13.79
C ASP A 56 3.48 -14.35 -13.99
N ALA A 57 2.85 -13.55 -14.85
CA ALA A 57 3.24 -12.15 -15.06
C ALA A 57 3.01 -11.26 -13.83
N LEU A 58 2.04 -11.58 -12.97
CA LEU A 58 1.81 -10.87 -11.72
C LEU A 58 2.81 -11.25 -10.62
N ASN A 59 3.42 -12.43 -10.71
CA ASN A 59 4.45 -12.91 -9.80
C ASN A 59 5.87 -12.57 -10.28
N ASP A 60 6.04 -12.11 -11.52
CA ASP A 60 7.32 -11.67 -12.08
C ASP A 60 7.70 -10.25 -11.59
N LEU A 61 8.01 -10.18 -10.30
CA LEU A 61 8.42 -8.95 -9.63
C LEU A 61 9.96 -8.85 -9.63
N PRO A 62 10.54 -7.66 -9.92
CA PRO A 62 11.98 -7.50 -10.11
C PRO A 62 12.81 -7.59 -8.82
N PHE A 63 12.18 -7.86 -7.67
CA PHE A 63 12.83 -7.81 -6.37
C PHE A 63 13.60 -9.09 -6.07
N THR A 64 14.75 -8.96 -5.42
CA THR A 64 15.55 -10.13 -5.00
C THR A 64 14.88 -10.93 -3.88
N PHE A 65 13.80 -10.40 -3.30
CA PHE A 65 13.06 -11.01 -2.21
C PHE A 65 11.67 -11.50 -2.62
N SER A 66 11.29 -11.37 -3.90
CA SER A 66 9.95 -11.71 -4.39
C SER A 66 9.54 -13.12 -4.00
N GLU A 67 10.38 -14.12 -4.30
CA GLU A 67 10.11 -15.53 -4.00
C GLU A 67 9.93 -15.79 -2.50
N GLU A 68 10.84 -15.26 -1.66
CA GLU A 68 10.77 -15.37 -0.20
C GLU A 68 9.47 -14.75 0.35
N ALA A 69 9.10 -13.56 -0.12
CA ALA A 69 7.96 -12.80 0.40
C ALA A 69 6.61 -13.25 -0.16
N THR A 70 6.58 -14.04 -1.23
CA THR A 70 5.36 -14.47 -1.92
C THR A 70 5.22 -15.99 -1.92
N VAL A 71 5.93 -16.68 -2.82
CA VAL A 71 5.82 -18.13 -3.04
C VAL A 71 6.11 -18.91 -1.76
N GLN A 72 7.24 -18.64 -1.11
CA GLN A 72 7.66 -19.40 0.09
C GLN A 72 6.72 -19.14 1.29
N VAL A 73 6.15 -17.94 1.40
CA VAL A 73 5.11 -17.64 2.40
C VAL A 73 3.81 -18.40 2.09
N CYS A 74 3.38 -18.42 0.83
CA CYS A 74 2.20 -19.19 0.39
C CYS A 74 2.36 -20.69 0.62
N GLU A 75 3.57 -21.22 0.38
CA GLU A 75 3.93 -22.63 0.58
C GLU A 75 4.25 -22.97 2.05
N LYS A 76 4.17 -22.00 2.95
CA LYS A 76 4.48 -22.13 4.39
C LYS A 76 5.93 -22.59 4.67
N GLN A 77 6.84 -22.36 3.73
CA GLN A 77 8.27 -22.56 3.91
C GLN A 77 8.89 -21.36 4.66
N GLU A 78 8.31 -20.17 4.45
CA GLU A 78 8.67 -18.95 5.17
C GLU A 78 7.43 -18.33 5.82
N THR A 79 7.68 -17.41 6.76
CA THR A 79 6.62 -16.60 7.36
C THR A 79 6.93 -15.13 7.16
N ARG A 80 5.89 -14.27 7.07
CA ARG A 80 6.11 -12.82 7.04
C ARG A 80 6.92 -12.33 8.24
N CYS A 81 6.72 -12.92 9.42
CA CYS A 81 7.50 -12.57 10.61
C CYS A 81 9.00 -12.87 10.45
N SER A 82 9.33 -14.07 9.93
CA SER A 82 10.71 -14.48 9.63
C SER A 82 11.34 -13.53 8.61
N PHE A 83 10.63 -13.29 7.49
CA PHE A 83 11.03 -12.37 6.43
C PHE A 83 11.40 -10.97 6.96
N LEU A 84 10.55 -10.38 7.79
CA LEU A 84 10.77 -9.04 8.38
C LEU A 84 11.91 -9.07 9.40
N ARG A 85 12.00 -10.12 10.23
CA ARG A 85 13.02 -10.24 11.29
C ARG A 85 14.43 -10.36 10.70
N LYS A 86 14.61 -11.14 9.63
CA LYS A 86 15.89 -11.26 8.91
C LYS A 86 16.42 -9.91 8.43
N ARG A 87 15.53 -8.93 8.24
CA ARG A 87 15.82 -7.58 7.75
C ARG A 87 15.79 -6.51 8.85
N GLY A 88 15.57 -6.89 10.11
CA GLY A 88 15.54 -5.96 11.24
C GLY A 88 14.32 -5.02 11.28
N ILE A 89 13.32 -5.25 10.43
CA ILE A 89 12.14 -4.38 10.26
C ILE A 89 10.86 -5.00 10.83
N HIS A 90 10.99 -5.90 11.80
CA HIS A 90 9.86 -6.56 12.42
C HIS A 90 9.40 -5.78 13.65
N PHE A 91 8.10 -5.43 13.73
CA PHE A 91 7.51 -4.65 14.83
C PHE A 91 8.15 -3.26 15.05
N VAL A 92 8.57 -2.61 13.97
CA VAL A 92 9.11 -1.24 14.02
C VAL A 92 8.32 -0.34 13.06
N GLY A 93 8.06 0.89 13.51
CA GLY A 93 7.33 1.92 12.77
C GLY A 93 6.20 1.40 11.89
N MET A 94 6.26 1.76 10.61
CA MET A 94 5.26 1.43 9.59
C MET A 94 5.17 -0.07 9.27
N TRP A 95 6.16 -0.87 9.66
CA TRP A 95 6.21 -2.31 9.38
C TRP A 95 5.41 -3.15 10.37
N THR A 96 4.96 -2.54 11.46
CA THR A 96 4.29 -3.23 12.56
C THR A 96 3.07 -4.04 12.11
N CYS A 97 2.29 -3.55 11.14
CA CYS A 97 1.08 -4.23 10.65
C CYS A 97 1.31 -5.17 9.44
N GLU A 98 2.56 -5.40 9.04
CA GLU A 98 2.89 -6.28 7.91
C GLU A 98 2.79 -7.78 8.24
N CYS A 99 2.78 -8.14 9.54
CA CYS A 99 2.45 -9.48 10.04
C CYS A 99 1.17 -9.48 10.89
N SER A 100 0.49 -10.62 10.96
CA SER A 100 -0.63 -10.83 11.89
C SER A 100 -0.20 -10.76 13.36
N CYS A 101 1.07 -11.01 13.65
CA CYS A 101 1.65 -10.86 14.97
C CYS A 101 1.65 -9.40 15.48
N GLY A 102 1.72 -8.46 14.54
CA GLY A 102 1.60 -7.01 14.71
C GLY A 102 0.32 -6.58 15.38
N LEU A 103 -0.78 -7.11 14.86
CA LEU A 103 -2.14 -6.71 15.25
C LEU A 103 -2.51 -7.18 16.67
N SER A 104 -1.85 -8.20 17.20
CA SER A 104 -2.04 -8.64 18.59
C SER A 104 -1.34 -7.74 19.62
N VAL A 105 -0.38 -6.93 19.18
CA VAL A 105 0.45 -6.06 20.04
C VAL A 105 0.11 -4.58 19.82
N ALA A 106 -0.23 -4.20 18.58
CA ALA A 106 -0.72 -2.88 18.23
C ALA A 106 -2.19 -2.72 18.65
N SER A 107 -2.42 -2.45 19.93
CA SER A 107 -3.55 -1.56 20.23
C SER A 107 -3.30 -0.28 19.43
N PHE A 108 -4.27 0.15 18.62
CA PHE A 108 -4.22 1.41 17.86
C PHE A 108 -3.83 2.62 18.74
N GLU A 109 -3.93 2.48 20.07
CA GLU A 109 -3.59 3.48 21.08
C GLU A 109 -2.08 3.60 21.39
N HIS A 110 -1.27 2.54 21.23
CA HIS A 110 0.14 2.52 21.68
C HIS A 110 1.18 2.58 20.54
N ALA A 111 0.77 2.45 19.27
CA ALA A 111 1.69 2.47 18.13
C ALA A 111 2.23 3.86 17.77
N ARG A 112 1.81 4.93 18.47
CA ARG A 112 2.48 6.24 18.38
C ARG A 112 3.79 6.23 19.19
N SER A 113 4.74 5.38 18.83
CA SER A 113 6.14 5.77 19.01
C SER A 113 6.43 6.80 17.92
N LYS A 114 6.70 8.02 18.37
CA LYS A 114 6.96 9.32 17.72
C LYS A 114 7.80 9.39 16.44
N ASP A 115 8.10 8.29 15.76
CA ASP A 115 8.93 8.23 14.56
C ASP A 115 8.26 7.29 13.54
N ASP A 116 7.32 7.82 12.73
CA ASP A 116 6.77 7.14 11.55
C ASP A 116 7.82 7.15 10.42
N GLY A 117 9.03 6.67 10.75
CA GLY A 117 10.16 6.55 9.86
C GLY A 117 10.06 5.33 8.96
N TRP A 118 10.96 5.26 7.98
CA TRP A 118 11.08 4.09 7.12
C TRP A 118 11.67 2.87 7.84
N ASP A 119 12.33 3.05 8.99
CA ASP A 119 13.13 2.03 9.67
C ASP A 119 14.16 1.33 8.75
N LEU A 120 14.65 2.10 7.78
CA LEU A 120 15.61 1.66 6.78
C LEU A 120 16.72 2.71 6.65
N ALA A 121 17.92 2.25 6.26
CA ALA A 121 19.03 3.13 5.89
C ALA A 121 18.64 4.04 4.71
N SER A 122 19.28 5.21 4.59
CA SER A 122 18.93 6.22 3.58
C SER A 122 19.05 5.71 2.15
N THR A 123 19.93 4.75 1.88
CA THR A 123 20.10 4.12 0.56
C THR A 123 18.99 3.14 0.20
N LEU A 124 18.15 2.74 1.16
CA LEU A 124 17.10 1.73 0.98
C LEU A 124 15.69 2.36 0.97
N CYS A 125 15.55 3.66 1.20
CA CYS A 125 14.24 4.29 1.32
C CYS A 125 14.19 5.71 0.71
N PRO A 126 13.01 6.15 0.28
CA PRO A 126 12.83 7.49 -0.26
C PRO A 126 12.69 8.53 0.87
N CYS A 127 13.78 8.83 1.57
CA CYS A 127 13.79 9.78 2.69
C CYS A 127 14.13 11.24 2.31
N SER A 128 14.48 11.50 1.04
CA SER A 128 14.87 12.81 0.52
C SER A 128 14.11 13.14 -0.78
N GLU A 129 14.28 14.36 -1.27
CA GLU A 129 13.81 14.72 -2.61
C GLU A 129 14.51 13.84 -3.69
N PRO A 130 13.81 13.51 -4.80
CA PRO A 130 14.40 12.77 -5.90
C PRO A 130 15.44 13.62 -6.65
N SER A 131 16.49 12.98 -7.17
CA SER A 131 17.58 13.66 -7.88
C SER A 131 17.20 14.22 -9.25
N SER A 132 16.08 13.76 -9.81
CA SER A 132 15.56 14.23 -11.10
C SER A 132 14.03 14.26 -11.12
N PRO A 133 13.40 15.10 -11.95
CA PRO A 133 11.95 15.08 -12.12
C PRO A 133 11.41 13.70 -12.51
N ILE A 134 10.21 13.38 -12.03
CA ILE A 134 9.55 12.12 -12.36
C ILE A 134 9.26 12.01 -13.86
N LYS A 135 9.62 10.87 -14.44
CA LYS A 135 9.23 10.47 -15.80
C LYS A 135 7.99 9.57 -15.73
N SER A 136 7.45 9.16 -16.87
CA SER A 136 6.38 8.15 -16.89
C SER A 136 6.93 6.83 -16.31
N LEU A 137 6.48 6.45 -15.12
CA LEU A 137 6.81 5.17 -14.50
C LEU A 137 5.85 4.09 -15.02
N CYS A 138 6.39 3.00 -15.55
CA CYS A 138 5.64 1.87 -16.09
C CYS A 138 5.86 0.59 -15.28
N SER A 139 6.89 0.53 -14.43
CA SER A 139 7.23 -0.63 -13.62
C SER A 139 7.82 -0.26 -12.27
N TRP A 140 7.87 -1.24 -11.35
CA TRP A 140 8.62 -1.12 -10.10
C TRP A 140 10.09 -0.84 -10.33
N LYS A 141 10.69 -1.45 -11.36
CA LYS A 141 12.09 -1.23 -11.72
C LYS A 141 12.36 0.24 -12.05
N ASP A 142 11.47 0.87 -12.83
CA ASP A 142 11.59 2.28 -13.19
C ASP A 142 11.57 3.18 -11.95
N TYR A 143 10.68 2.88 -10.98
CA TYR A 143 10.60 3.63 -9.73
C TYR A 143 11.88 3.49 -8.90
N TYR A 144 12.37 2.26 -8.73
CA TYR A 144 13.59 1.98 -7.95
C TYR A 144 14.81 2.65 -8.57
N GLU A 145 14.96 2.58 -9.89
CA GLU A 145 16.01 3.27 -10.63
C GLU A 145 15.91 4.79 -10.46
N TRP A 146 14.71 5.36 -10.61
CA TRP A 146 14.48 6.80 -10.43
C TRP A 146 14.79 7.28 -9.02
N ARG A 147 14.42 6.52 -8.00
CA ARG A 147 14.73 6.82 -6.59
C ARG A 147 16.14 6.44 -6.17
N SER A 148 16.92 5.81 -7.05
CA SER A 148 18.25 5.25 -6.72
C SER A 148 18.21 4.27 -5.54
N ILE A 149 17.14 3.46 -5.45
CA ILE A 149 16.95 2.43 -4.43
C ILE A 149 17.26 1.07 -5.05
N PRO A 150 18.05 0.21 -4.38
CA PRO A 150 18.35 -1.10 -4.92
C PRO A 150 17.16 -2.07 -4.76
N LEU A 151 17.00 -3.00 -5.71
CA LEU A 151 15.88 -3.96 -5.77
C LEU A 151 15.84 -4.98 -4.62
N HIS A 152 16.85 -5.02 -3.75
CA HIS A 152 16.82 -5.80 -2.52
C HIS A 152 16.19 -5.06 -1.34
N SER A 153 15.94 -3.75 -1.46
CA SER A 153 15.20 -3.00 -0.44
C SER A 153 13.76 -3.49 -0.36
N PRO A 154 13.25 -3.84 0.83
CA PRO A 154 11.88 -4.33 1.00
C PRO A 154 10.82 -3.22 0.87
N ILE A 155 11.21 -1.99 0.58
CA ILE A 155 10.37 -0.78 0.68
C ILE A 155 9.12 -0.82 -0.22
N ALA A 156 9.10 -1.65 -1.27
CA ALA A 156 7.91 -1.88 -2.09
C ALA A 156 6.70 -2.35 -1.28
N LEU A 157 6.92 -3.09 -0.18
CA LEU A 157 5.85 -3.56 0.70
C LEU A 157 5.09 -2.39 1.36
N LEU A 158 5.75 -1.26 1.60
CA LEU A 158 5.08 -0.04 2.07
C LEU A 158 4.62 0.82 0.90
N LEU A 159 5.51 1.07 -0.07
CA LEU A 159 5.28 1.99 -1.17
C LEU A 159 4.20 1.57 -2.17
N HIS A 160 3.72 0.33 -2.12
CA HIS A 160 2.65 -0.09 -3.02
C HIS A 160 1.39 0.78 -2.91
N TRP A 161 1.09 1.39 -1.75
CA TRP A 161 -0.04 2.31 -1.60
C TRP A 161 0.07 3.56 -2.50
N PRO A 162 1.08 4.44 -2.33
CA PRO A 162 1.21 5.64 -3.16
C PRO A 162 1.49 5.32 -4.63
N LEU A 163 2.22 4.24 -4.94
CA LEU A 163 2.45 3.85 -6.34
C LEU A 163 1.20 3.31 -7.02
N THR A 164 0.32 2.62 -6.29
CA THR A 164 -0.98 2.19 -6.85
C THR A 164 -1.85 3.40 -7.16
N ILE A 165 -1.88 4.40 -6.26
CA ILE A 165 -2.56 5.68 -6.53
C ILE A 165 -1.99 6.34 -7.79
N TYR A 166 -0.67 6.47 -7.87
CA TYR A 166 0.00 7.03 -9.04
C TYR A 166 -0.38 6.29 -10.32
N TYR A 167 -0.26 4.97 -10.33
CA TYR A 167 -0.58 4.16 -11.49
C TYR A 167 -2.05 4.27 -11.90
N ALA A 168 -2.98 4.27 -10.94
CA ALA A 168 -4.41 4.46 -11.20
C ALA A 168 -4.69 5.79 -11.90
N THR A 169 -4.01 6.88 -11.49
CA THR A 169 -4.14 8.17 -12.20
C THR A 169 -3.58 8.18 -13.61
N GLN A 170 -2.56 7.35 -13.90
CA GLN A 170 -2.04 7.20 -15.27
C GLN A 170 -3.07 6.47 -16.14
N VAL A 171 -3.63 5.37 -15.64
CA VAL A 171 -4.58 4.52 -16.38
C VAL A 171 -5.90 5.25 -16.65
N THR A 172 -6.38 6.08 -15.74
CA THR A 172 -7.61 6.87 -15.94
C THR A 172 -7.41 8.09 -16.85
N GLY A 173 -6.20 8.34 -17.33
CA GLY A 173 -5.90 9.48 -18.19
C GLY A 173 -5.94 10.83 -17.48
N LEU A 174 -5.96 10.87 -16.14
CA LEU A 174 -5.99 12.12 -15.35
C LEU A 174 -4.78 13.03 -15.63
N ARG A 175 -3.64 12.48 -16.08
CA ARG A 175 -2.51 13.30 -16.57
C ARG A 175 -2.78 14.03 -17.89
N SER A 176 -3.68 13.54 -18.74
CA SER A 176 -4.08 14.26 -19.95
C SER A 176 -4.98 15.47 -19.64
N PHE A 177 -5.64 15.46 -18.47
CA PHE A 177 -6.46 16.56 -17.98
C PHE A 177 -5.68 17.62 -17.19
N SER A 178 -4.40 17.38 -16.85
CA SER A 178 -3.59 18.33 -16.06
C SER A 178 -3.22 19.62 -16.81
N SER A 179 -3.60 19.75 -18.08
CA SER A 179 -3.47 21.01 -18.81
C SER A 179 -4.62 21.98 -18.54
N ILE A 180 -5.74 21.55 -17.92
CA ILE A 180 -6.97 22.35 -17.84
C ILE A 180 -7.65 22.12 -16.46
N ILE A 181 -7.43 23.04 -15.49
CA ILE A 181 -8.38 23.52 -14.43
C ILE A 181 -7.96 23.47 -12.93
N SER A 182 -7.07 22.62 -12.41
CA SER A 182 -6.68 22.75 -10.99
C SER A 182 -5.35 22.09 -10.62
N ASN A 183 -4.47 22.83 -9.92
CA ASN A 183 -3.25 22.30 -9.30
C ASN A 183 -3.58 21.45 -8.05
N LYS A 184 -4.74 20.81 -8.00
CA LYS A 184 -5.23 20.03 -6.85
C LYS A 184 -5.82 18.71 -7.33
N LEU A 185 -5.33 17.61 -6.76
CA LEU A 185 -5.85 16.27 -6.95
C LEU A 185 -6.55 15.85 -5.66
N ILE A 186 -7.84 15.51 -5.74
CA ILE A 186 -8.63 15.01 -4.61
C ILE A 186 -8.86 13.52 -4.83
N ILE A 187 -8.48 12.70 -3.85
CA ILE A 187 -8.61 11.24 -3.87
C ILE A 187 -9.50 10.83 -2.71
N HIS A 188 -10.56 10.08 -3.00
CA HIS A 188 -11.35 9.44 -1.95
C HIS A 188 -10.86 8.00 -1.79
N TYR A 189 -10.17 7.73 -0.68
CA TYR A 189 -9.60 6.42 -0.35
C TYR A 189 -10.56 5.67 0.55
N LEU A 190 -11.17 4.59 0.02
CA LEU A 190 -12.24 3.87 0.70
C LEU A 190 -11.72 2.65 1.45
N GLY A 191 -12.12 2.50 2.71
CA GLY A 191 -11.81 1.35 3.54
C GLY A 191 -10.33 1.22 3.92
N PRO A 192 -9.66 2.27 4.43
CA PRO A 192 -8.29 2.11 4.93
C PRO A 192 -8.25 1.20 6.16
N GLU A 193 -7.31 0.26 6.17
CA GLU A 193 -7.08 -0.68 7.27
C GLU A 193 -5.67 -0.49 7.82
N LYS A 194 -4.68 -1.18 7.23
CA LYS A 194 -3.27 -1.12 7.64
C LYS A 194 -2.65 0.24 7.34
N GLU A 195 -3.16 0.92 6.32
CA GLU A 195 -2.76 2.24 5.86
C GLU A 195 -2.88 3.28 6.96
N LEU A 196 -3.80 3.09 7.92
CA LEU A 196 -3.95 3.99 9.07
C LEU A 196 -2.73 4.02 10.00
N LEU A 197 -1.88 2.99 9.93
CA LEU A 197 -0.59 2.88 10.63
C LEU A 197 0.60 3.18 9.72
N GLN A 198 0.36 3.52 8.46
CA GLN A 198 1.37 3.73 7.41
C GLN A 198 1.15 5.08 6.70
N LEU A 199 0.54 6.05 7.39
CA LEU A 199 0.12 7.31 6.77
C LEU A 199 1.31 8.11 6.20
N ALA A 200 2.49 8.00 6.82
CA ALA A 200 3.69 8.68 6.35
C ALA A 200 4.16 8.20 4.97
N VAL A 201 3.81 6.97 4.55
CA VAL A 201 4.11 6.44 3.21
C VAL A 201 3.51 7.32 2.11
N PHE A 202 2.33 7.91 2.34
CA PHE A 202 1.66 8.79 1.36
C PHE A 202 2.45 10.10 1.11
N GLY A 203 3.45 10.42 1.93
CA GLY A 203 4.37 11.53 1.69
C GLY A 203 5.12 11.40 0.36
N GLU A 204 5.28 10.18 -0.15
CA GLU A 204 5.90 9.92 -1.45
C GLU A 204 5.10 10.53 -2.63
N LEU A 205 3.79 10.75 -2.47
CA LEU A 205 2.95 11.36 -3.50
C LEU A 205 3.41 12.77 -3.88
N ARG A 206 4.15 13.45 -3.00
CA ARG A 206 4.78 14.76 -3.29
C ARG A 206 5.75 14.66 -4.47
N ALA A 207 6.54 13.59 -4.51
CA ALA A 207 7.49 13.32 -5.58
C ALA A 207 6.80 12.80 -6.85
N LEU A 208 5.74 12.01 -6.68
CA LEU A 208 4.98 11.39 -7.77
C LEU A 208 4.09 12.41 -8.54
N PHE A 209 3.68 13.48 -7.87
CA PHE A 209 2.83 14.55 -8.40
C PHE A 209 3.46 15.95 -8.22
N PRO A 210 4.56 16.25 -8.93
CA PRO A 210 5.23 17.54 -8.81
C PRO A 210 4.30 18.69 -9.21
N GLY A 211 4.25 19.74 -8.39
CA GLY A 211 3.43 20.93 -8.62
C GLY A 211 1.92 20.76 -8.38
N VAL A 212 1.48 19.57 -7.93
CA VAL A 212 0.07 19.29 -7.60
C VAL A 212 -0.10 19.15 -6.10
N GLN A 213 -1.10 19.83 -5.55
CA GLN A 213 -1.56 19.61 -4.18
C GLN A 213 -2.41 18.35 -4.13
N VAL A 214 -1.94 17.32 -3.44
CA VAL A 214 -2.68 16.06 -3.31
C VAL A 214 -3.45 16.08 -1.99
N HIS A 215 -4.76 15.87 -2.05
CA HIS A 215 -5.63 15.78 -0.89
C HIS A 215 -6.31 14.42 -0.90
N ILE A 216 -6.19 13.66 0.20
CA ILE A 216 -6.77 12.32 0.33
C ILE A 216 -7.80 12.31 1.45
N GLU A 217 -9.05 12.02 1.10
CA GLU A 217 -10.12 11.72 2.04
C GLU A 217 -10.11 10.21 2.32
N LEU A 218 -9.55 9.81 3.46
CA LEU A 218 -9.54 8.42 3.92
C LEU A 218 -10.85 8.14 4.67
N ILE A 219 -11.69 7.29 4.10
CA ILE A 219 -13.07 7.08 4.56
C ILE A 219 -13.29 5.61 4.86
N GLY A 220 -13.62 5.27 6.10
CA GLY A 220 -13.95 3.88 6.45
C GLY A 220 -14.29 3.63 7.92
N PRO A 221 -14.99 2.52 8.21
CA PRO A 221 -15.44 2.20 9.57
C PRO A 221 -14.30 1.86 10.52
N ALA A 222 -13.15 1.41 10.00
CA ALA A 222 -11.94 1.05 10.75
C ALA A 222 -11.23 2.26 11.37
N ILE A 223 -11.54 3.48 10.92
CA ILE A 223 -10.98 4.71 11.50
C ILE A 223 -11.47 4.83 12.96
N PRO A 224 -10.57 5.02 13.94
CA PRO A 224 -10.97 5.21 15.34
C PRO A 224 -11.81 6.48 15.52
N GLN A 225 -12.83 6.43 16.37
CA GLN A 225 -13.75 7.57 16.60
C GLN A 225 -13.02 8.86 17.01
N HIS A 226 -11.94 8.74 17.79
CA HIS A 226 -11.16 9.89 18.25
C HIS A 226 -10.28 10.52 17.15
N ARG A 227 -10.12 9.86 15.99
CA ARG A 227 -9.40 10.37 14.82
C ARG A 227 -10.33 10.84 13.70
N ASP A 228 -11.64 10.73 13.91
CA ASP A 228 -12.61 11.24 12.94
C ASP A 228 -12.46 12.76 12.78
N GLY A 229 -12.34 13.22 11.53
CA GLY A 229 -12.02 14.60 11.18
C GLY A 229 -10.55 15.00 11.34
N GLU A 230 -9.65 14.10 11.76
CA GLU A 230 -8.23 14.42 11.89
C GLU A 230 -7.63 14.78 10.52
N LYS A 231 -6.95 15.93 10.47
CA LYS A 231 -6.25 16.41 9.28
C LYS A 231 -4.74 16.34 9.50
N ILE A 232 -4.05 15.69 8.57
CA ILE A 232 -2.61 15.42 8.64
C ILE A 232 -1.95 16.06 7.42
N ASN A 233 -0.88 16.83 7.63
CA ASN A 233 -0.11 17.44 6.55
C ASN A 233 1.25 16.75 6.46
N LEU A 234 1.52 16.09 5.33
CA LEU A 234 2.80 15.47 5.05
C LEU A 234 3.66 16.48 4.28
N CYS A 235 4.43 17.26 5.02
CA CYS A 235 5.30 18.32 4.48
C CYS A 235 6.75 17.85 4.24
N SER A 236 7.11 16.66 4.73
CA SER A 236 8.41 16.02 4.60
C SER A 236 8.23 14.54 4.22
N TYR A 237 9.33 13.89 3.82
CA TYR A 237 9.37 12.43 3.69
C TYR A 237 9.58 11.79 5.07
N ALA A 238 9.14 10.54 5.23
CA ALA A 238 9.49 9.75 6.40
C ALA A 238 11.03 9.63 6.52
N HIS A 239 11.53 9.65 7.76
CA HIS A 239 12.96 9.67 8.03
C HIS A 239 13.59 8.28 7.85
N CYS A 240 14.86 8.25 7.46
CA CYS A 240 15.68 7.04 7.49
C CYS A 240 16.34 6.84 8.87
N THR A 241 16.98 5.71 9.07
CA THR A 241 17.68 5.40 10.33
C THR A 241 19.06 6.05 10.45
N ASP A 242 19.70 6.46 9.35
CA ASP A 242 21.06 6.99 9.35
C ASP A 242 21.15 8.33 10.11
N ALA A 243 22.03 8.43 11.12
CA ALA A 243 22.11 9.59 12.02
C ALA A 243 22.45 10.90 11.29
N ASP A 244 23.35 10.85 10.32
CA ASP A 244 23.88 12.02 9.60
C ASP A 244 23.13 12.30 8.28
N CYS A 245 21.98 11.67 8.07
CA CYS A 245 21.20 11.90 6.86
C CYS A 245 20.58 13.31 6.87
N ILE A 246 20.62 13.97 5.70
CA ILE A 246 19.99 15.27 5.47
C ILE A 246 18.47 15.26 5.75
N CYS A 247 17.82 14.10 5.78
CA CYS A 247 16.41 14.02 6.13
C CYS A 247 16.16 14.39 7.60
N LYS A 248 17.19 14.37 8.47
CA LYS A 248 17.09 14.65 9.91
C LYS A 248 17.50 16.07 10.30
N SER A 249 18.22 16.79 9.44
CA SER A 249 18.47 18.21 9.64
C SER A 249 17.15 18.96 9.48
N SER A 250 16.65 19.56 10.55
CA SER A 250 15.29 20.08 10.61
C SER A 250 14.99 21.08 9.49
N SER A 251 13.77 20.98 9.02
CA SER A 251 13.01 21.88 8.16
C SER A 251 12.80 23.30 8.74
N ASP A 252 13.74 23.83 9.53
CA ASP A 252 13.61 25.10 10.28
C ASP A 252 14.13 26.35 9.54
N ASN A 253 14.51 26.26 8.26
CA ASN A 253 15.04 27.42 7.52
C ASN A 253 14.43 27.65 6.13
N PHE A 254 13.14 27.32 5.94
CA PHE A 254 12.40 27.78 4.76
C PHE A 254 11.10 28.48 5.17
N ASP A 255 11.21 29.61 5.88
CA ASP A 255 10.21 30.66 5.76
C ASP A 255 10.84 31.96 5.28
N ARG A 256 10.19 32.54 4.27
CA ARG A 256 10.42 33.85 3.63
C ARG A 256 11.80 34.07 3.01
N SER A 257 11.79 34.23 1.68
CA SER A 257 12.76 34.99 0.83
C SER A 257 13.41 34.20 -0.31
N LEU A 258 12.63 33.55 -1.19
CA LEU A 258 12.82 33.64 -2.64
C LEU A 258 11.63 33.01 -3.36
N GLY A 259 11.19 33.62 -4.46
CA GLY A 259 9.98 33.25 -5.18
C GLY A 259 9.94 31.80 -5.67
N THR A 260 8.80 31.17 -5.41
CA THR A 260 8.13 30.19 -6.29
C THR A 260 8.82 28.84 -6.51
N VAL A 261 8.86 28.01 -5.46
CA VAL A 261 8.52 26.58 -5.63
C VAL A 261 7.47 26.25 -4.56
N ARG A 262 6.20 26.17 -4.96
CA ARG A 262 5.14 25.66 -4.07
C ARG A 262 5.53 24.21 -3.72
N SER A 263 5.98 23.95 -2.49
CA SER A 263 6.17 22.59 -2.01
C SER A 263 4.86 21.84 -2.22
N SER A 264 4.88 20.77 -3.02
CA SER A 264 3.72 19.88 -3.18
C SER A 264 3.38 19.35 -1.79
N ALA A 265 2.27 19.79 -1.22
CA ALA A 265 1.77 19.33 0.06
C ALA A 265 0.81 18.17 -0.19
N VAL A 266 1.04 17.05 0.51
CA VAL A 266 0.07 15.96 0.62
C VAL A 266 -0.70 16.18 1.92
N THR A 267 -2.01 16.30 1.81
CA THR A 267 -2.91 16.40 2.95
C THR A 267 -3.76 15.15 3.03
N LEU A 268 -3.84 14.56 4.21
CA LEU A 268 -4.73 13.44 4.51
C LEU A 268 -5.82 13.93 5.46
N GLN A 269 -7.04 13.47 5.25
CA GLN A 269 -8.15 13.74 6.15
C GLN A 269 -8.94 12.46 6.42
N LEU A 270 -9.18 12.18 7.69
CA LEU A 270 -9.76 10.92 8.14
C LEU A 270 -11.25 11.08 8.42
N HIS A 271 -12.05 10.14 7.95
CA HIS A 271 -13.49 10.12 8.12
C HIS A 271 -13.98 8.73 8.53
N LYS A 272 -14.48 8.62 9.76
CA LYS A 272 -15.10 7.39 10.23
C LYS A 272 -16.52 7.28 9.68
N GLY A 273 -16.81 6.14 9.06
CA GLY A 273 -18.16 5.83 8.56
C GLY A 273 -18.12 5.12 7.22
N PHE A 274 -19.30 4.90 6.64
CA PHE A 274 -19.40 4.43 5.27
C PHE A 274 -19.41 5.62 4.31
N TYR A 275 -18.82 5.42 3.13
CA TYR A 275 -18.69 6.46 2.13
C TYR A 275 -20.02 7.11 1.72
N HIS A 276 -21.09 6.32 1.66
CA HIS A 276 -22.43 6.78 1.28
C HIS A 276 -23.15 7.56 2.38
N ASP A 277 -22.63 7.57 3.61
CA ASP A 277 -23.21 8.32 4.73
C ASP A 277 -22.61 9.73 4.87
N LEU A 278 -21.51 10.00 4.15
CA LEU A 278 -20.67 11.19 4.32
C LEU A 278 -20.78 12.18 3.14
N LEU A 279 -21.55 11.84 2.10
CA LEU A 279 -21.78 12.66 0.90
C LEU A 279 -23.26 12.95 0.68
#